data_AF-A0A523CFP7-F1
#
_entry.id   AF-A0A523CFP7-F1
#
_cell.length_a   1.000
_cell.length_b   1.000
_cell.length_c   1.000
_cell.angle_alpha   90.00
_cell.angle_beta   90.00
_cell.angle_gamma   90.00
#
_symmetry.space_group_name_H-M   'P 1'
#
loop_
_entity.id
_entity.type
_entity.pdbx_description
1 polymer ?
#
loop_
_entity_poly.entity_id
_entity_poly.type
_entity_poly.pdbx_seq_one_letter_code
_entity_poly.pdbx_strand_id
1 'polypeptide(L)' 'MARKDVEALLVAGGGDKHLRAKYDVPGTREEFVALAAEDGYHFTVEELDAVLKESGDVFEKNGNPAKRQIWWV' A
#
# COMPACT_ATOMS: atom_id res chain seq x y z
N MET A 1 0.20 16.41 3.37
CA MET A 1 -1.03 15.96 2.70
C MET A 1 -0.85 14.53 2.18
N ALA A 2 0.27 14.21 1.55
CA ALA A 2 0.57 12.86 1.04
C ALA A 2 0.56 11.70 2.07
N ARG A 3 1.01 11.89 3.32
CA ARG A 3 0.85 10.87 4.37
C ARG A 3 -0.60 10.40 4.56
N LYS A 4 -1.56 11.32 4.49
CA LYS A 4 -2.98 10.98 4.64
C LYS A 4 -3.47 10.12 3.49
N ASP A 5 -2.91 10.29 2.29
CA ASP A 5 -3.25 9.49 1.13
C ASP A 5 -2.70 8.06 1.26
N VAL A 6 -1.49 7.90 1.81
CA VAL A 6 -0.94 6.57 2.16
C VAL A 6 -1.87 5.88 3.16
N GLU A 7 -2.15 6.52 4.29
CA GLU A 7 -3.01 5.94 5.34
C GLU A 7 -4.41 5.62 4.81
N ALA A 8 -5.00 6.51 4.01
CA ALA A 8 -6.30 6.29 3.38
C ALA A 8 -6.28 5.07 2.44
N LEU A 9 -5.20 4.88 1.66
CA LEU A 9 -5.04 3.71 0.79
C LEU A 9 -4.89 2.42 1.61
N LEU A 10 -4.07 2.43 2.67
CA LEU A 10 -3.85 1.25 3.51
C LEU A 10 -5.13 0.81 4.23
N VAL A 11 -5.93 1.78 4.71
CA VAL A 11 -7.25 1.52 5.29
C VAL A 11 -8.25 1.04 4.23
N ALA A 12 -8.26 1.67 3.05
CA ALA A 12 -9.13 1.25 1.94
C ALA A 12 -8.84 -0.20 1.52
N GLY A 13 -7.57 -0.60 1.44
CA GLY A 13 -7.18 -1.97 1.12
C GLY A 13 -7.47 -2.99 2.23
N GLY A 14 -7.51 -2.56 3.49
CA GLY A 14 -7.99 -3.38 4.61
C GLY A 14 -9.49 -3.64 4.56
N GLY A 15 -10.27 -2.65 4.11
CA GLY A 15 -11.73 -2.76 3.93
C GLY A 15 -12.19 -3.40 2.62
N ASP A 16 -11.44 -3.26 1.52
CA ASP A 16 -11.81 -3.74 0.19
C ASP A 16 -10.81 -4.78 -0.36
N LYS A 17 -11.31 -6.01 -0.50
CA LYS A 17 -10.56 -7.15 -1.06
C LYS A 17 -10.17 -6.98 -2.53
N HIS A 18 -10.93 -6.22 -3.32
CA HIS A 18 -10.64 -6.02 -4.74
C HIS A 18 -9.52 -5.00 -4.90
N LEU A 19 -9.58 -3.92 -4.11
CA LEU A 19 -8.50 -2.95 -4.04
C LEU A 19 -7.22 -3.63 -3.55
N ARG A 20 -7.30 -4.42 -2.48
CA ARG A 20 -6.17 -5.24 -2.02
C ARG A 20 -5.57 -6.11 -3.11
N ALA A 21 -6.40 -6.88 -3.82
CA ALA A 21 -5.93 -7.76 -4.88
C ALA A 21 -5.25 -6.97 -6.01
N LYS A 22 -5.77 -5.80 -6.38
CA LYS A 22 -5.16 -4.89 -7.36
C LYS A 22 -3.77 -4.44 -6.92
N TYR A 23 -3.62 -4.00 -5.67
CA TYR A 23 -2.36 -3.47 -5.13
C TYR A 23 -1.38 -4.56 -4.65
N ASP A 24 -1.82 -5.80 -4.52
CA ASP A 24 -0.95 -6.98 -4.34
C ASP A 24 -0.30 -7.43 -5.66
N VAL A 25 -0.72 -6.92 -6.83
CA VAL A 25 -0.10 -7.23 -8.14
C VAL A 25 1.29 -6.60 -8.29
N PRO A 26 1.48 -5.27 -8.13
CA PRO A 26 2.79 -4.62 -8.22
C PRO A 26 3.89 -5.40 -7.52
N GLY A 27 5.04 -5.57 -8.17
CA GLY A 27 6.22 -6.22 -7.60
C GLY A 27 7.04 -5.25 -6.76
N THR A 28 7.11 -3.99 -7.20
CA THR A 28 7.93 -2.96 -6.56
C THR A 28 7.09 -1.87 -5.89
N ARG A 29 7.76 -1.00 -5.11
CA ARG A 29 7.10 0.13 -4.44
C ARG A 29 6.78 1.24 -5.43
N GLU A 30 7.62 1.42 -6.45
CA GLU A 30 7.44 2.41 -7.50
C GLU A 30 6.18 2.11 -8.32
N GLU A 31 5.97 0.84 -8.68
CA GLU A 31 4.75 0.40 -9.35
C GLU A 31 3.51 0.60 -8.47
N PHE A 32 3.63 0.35 -7.17
CA PHE A 32 2.54 0.56 -6.21
C PHE A 32 2.16 2.04 -6.10
N VAL A 33 3.16 2.92 -6.00
CA VAL A 33 2.96 4.38 -5.96
C VAL A 33 2.39 4.89 -7.28
N ALA A 34 2.87 4.40 -8.42
CA ALA A 34 2.32 4.77 -9.73
C ALA A 34 0.85 4.39 -9.85
N LEU A 35 0.47 3.19 -9.40
CA LEU A 35 -0.92 2.73 -9.37
C LEU A 35 -1.79 3.57 -8.41
N ALA A 36 -1.22 3.94 -7.27
CA ALA A 36 -1.87 4.83 -6.31
C ALA A 36 -2.19 6.20 -6.94
N ALA A 37 -1.23 6.76 -7.69
CA ALA A 37 -1.41 8.02 -8.40
C ALA A 37 -2.50 7.94 -9.48
N GLU A 38 -2.64 6.80 -10.18
CA GLU A 38 -3.74 6.57 -11.13
C GLU A 38 -5.12 6.54 -10.46
N ASP A 39 -5.19 6.04 -9.22
CA ASP A 39 -6.41 6.00 -8.41
C ASP A 39 -6.68 7.32 -7.65
N GLY A 40 -5.80 8.32 -7.78
CA GLY A 40 -5.94 9.64 -7.16
C GLY A 40 -5.27 9.80 -5.79
N TYR A 41 -4.47 8.83 -5.35
CA TYR A 41 -3.65 8.93 -4.15
C TYR A 41 -2.25 9.44 -4.52
N HIS A 42 -1.83 10.57 -3.94
CA HIS A 42 -0.56 11.20 -4.32
C HIS A 42 0.45 11.16 -3.18
N PHE A 43 1.36 10.19 -3.23
CA PHE A 43 2.47 10.04 -2.29
C PHE A 43 3.72 9.45 -2.97
N THR A 44 4.88 9.53 -2.33
CA THR A 44 6.14 8.94 -2.83
C THR A 44 6.48 7.62 -2.15
N VAL A 45 7.49 6.91 -2.68
CA VAL A 45 8.00 5.67 -2.08
C VAL A 45 8.54 5.93 -0.67
N GLU A 46 9.23 7.05 -0.46
CA GLU A 46 9.79 7.42 0.84
C GLU A 46 8.69 7.67 1.88
N GLU A 47 7.56 8.24 1.46
CA GLU A 47 6.41 8.47 2.33
C GLU A 47 5.69 7.16 2.67
N LEU A 48 5.54 6.25 1.70
CA LEU A 48 5.06 4.90 1.96
C LEU A 48 5.98 4.19 2.96
N ASP A 49 7.29 4.18 2.73
CA ASP A 49 8.24 3.53 3.63
C ASP A 49 8.27 4.16 5.02
N ALA A 50 8.12 5.49 5.14
CA ALA A 50 8.00 6.16 6.43
C ALA A 50 6.76 5.68 7.20
N VAL A 51 5.60 5.60 6.54
CA VAL A 51 4.35 5.16 7.17
C VAL A 51 4.44 3.69 7.60
N LEU A 52 4.92 2.81 6.71
CA LEU A 52 5.08 1.39 7.02
C LEU A 52 6.06 1.19 8.18
N LYS A 53 7.18 1.94 8.20
CA LYS A 53 8.15 1.87 9.29
C LYS A 53 7.58 2.36 10.62
N GLU A 54 6.75 3.39 10.61
CA GLU A 54 6.09 3.90 11.81
C GLU A 54 5.06 2.91 12.38
N SER A 55 4.34 2.17 11.53
CA SER A 55 3.41 1.12 11.97
C SER A 55 4.09 -0.22 12.28
N GLY A 56 5.36 -0.40 11.88
CA GLY A 56 6.09 -1.66 12.00
C GLY A 56 5.75 -2.67 10.89
N ASP A 57 5.12 -2.20 9.82
CA ASP A 57 4.77 -3.00 8.65
C ASP A 57 5.94 -3.10 7.66
N VAL A 58 5.92 -4.15 6.83
CA VAL A 58 6.93 -4.39 5.80
C VAL A 58 6.22 -4.62 4.45
N PHE A 59 6.69 -3.93 3.41
CA PHE A 59 6.14 -4.02 2.05
C PHE A 59 6.30 -5.39 1.36
N GLU A 60 7.02 -6.32 2.00
CA GLU A 60 7.28 -7.65 1.48
C GLU A 60 6.00 -8.49 1.36
N LYS A 61 5.96 -9.33 0.33
CA LYS A 61 4.86 -10.28 0.13
C LYS A 61 5.20 -11.57 0.85
N ASN A 62 4.30 -12.03 1.71
CA ASN A 62 4.43 -13.27 2.46
C ASN A 62 3.22 -14.19 2.22
N GLY A 63 3.42 -15.51 2.38
CA GLY A 63 2.37 -16.53 2.27
C GLY A 63 2.14 -17.13 0.87
N ASN A 64 1.14 -18.03 0.77
CA ASN A 64 0.72 -18.66 -0.48
C ASN A 64 -0.82 -18.66 -0.59
N PRO A 65 -1.43 -17.89 -1.53
CA PRO A 65 -0.78 -16.99 -2.49
C PRO A 65 -0.12 -15.78 -1.79
N ALA A 66 0.93 -15.24 -2.40
CA ALA A 66 1.74 -14.16 -1.83
C ALA A 66 0.90 -12.88 -1.65
N LYS A 67 0.87 -12.33 -0.44
CA LYS A 67 0.10 -11.14 -0.07
C LYS A 67 0.92 -10.21 0.80
N ARG A 68 0.63 -8.90 0.74
CA ARG A 68 1.23 -7.95 1.68
C ARG A 68 0.44 -7.92 2.99
N GLN A 69 1.16 -7.75 4.09
CA GLN A 69 0.59 -7.57 5.44
C GLN A 69 0.70 -6.10 5.86
N ILE A 70 0.32 -5.18 4.97
CA ILE A 70 0.39 -3.72 5.19
C ILE A 70 -1.00 -3.07 5.34
N TRP A 71 -2.05 -3.88 5.30
CA TRP A 71 -3.43 -3.43 5.19
C TRP A 71 -4.04 -3.21 6.58
N TRP A 72 -4.60 -2.03 6.83
CA TRP A 72 -5.11 -1.62 8.14
C TRP A 72 -6.64 -1.77 8.21
N VAL A 73 -7.17 -2.25 9.33
CA VAL A 73 -8.60 -2.49 9.56
C VAL A 73 -9.08 -1.68 10.76
#